data_AF-A0A7Y2VJ87-F1
#
_entry.id   AF-A0A7Y2VJ87-F1
#
_cell.length_a   1.000
_cell.length_b   1.000
_cell.length_c   1.000
_cell.angle_alpha   90.00
_cell.angle_beta   90.00
_cell.angle_gamma   90.00
#
_symmetry.space_group_name_H-M   'P 1'
#
loop_
_entity.id
_entity.type
_entity.pdbx_description
1 polymer ?
#
loop_
_entity_poly.entity_id
_entity_poly.type
_entity_poly.pdbx_seq_one_letter_code
_entity_poly.pdbx_strand_id
1 'polypeptide(L)' 'MKQREKVVPLAEGRVLEIGIGSGLNIPYYDPDRVTHLWGLDPSSA' A
#
# COMPACT_ATOMS: atom_id res chain seq x y z
N MET A 1 -2.39 17.89 5.92
CA MET A 1 -1.62 16.93 5.10
C MET A 1 -1.91 15.52 5.59
N LYS A 2 -2.27 14.59 4.71
CA LYS A 2 -2.60 13.21 5.11
C LYS A 2 -1.29 12.42 5.28
N GLN A 3 -1.11 11.72 6.40
CA GLN A 3 0.15 11.01 6.72
C GLN A 3 0.60 10.02 5.64
N ARG A 4 -0.35 9.37 4.94
CA ARG A 4 -0.08 8.41 3.87
C ARG A 4 0.71 9.01 2.69
N GLU A 5 0.51 10.28 2.36
CA GLU A 5 1.26 10.97 1.29
C GLU A 5 2.75 11.10 1.60
N LYS A 6 3.12 11.06 2.89
CA LYS A 6 4.51 11.21 3.33
C LYS A 6 5.25 9.88 3.42
N VAL A 7 4.53 8.78 3.61
CA VAL A 7 5.11 7.48 3.98
C VAL A 7 4.92 6.44 2.90
N VAL A 8 3.73 6.33 2.30
CA VAL A 8 3.43 5.28 1.30
C VAL A 8 4.32 5.38 0.05
N PRO A 9 4.66 6.57 -0.48
CA PRO A 9 5.58 6.67 -1.63
C PRO A 9 7.01 6.20 -1.35
N LEU A 10 7.37 5.96 -0.08
CA LEU A 10 8.72 5.50 0.29
C LEU A 10 8.88 3.98 0.16
N ALA A 11 7.79 3.23 0.00
CA ALA A 11 7.82 1.78 -0.17
C ALA A 11 8.41 1.38 -1.53
N GLU A 12 9.16 0.28 -1.56
CA GLU A 12 9.86 -0.19 -2.75
C GLU A 12 9.97 -1.73 -2.79
N GLY A 13 10.19 -2.28 -3.99
CA GLY A 13 10.27 -3.71 -4.21
C GLY A 13 8.92 -4.40 -4.01
N ARG A 14 8.94 -5.52 -3.28
CA ARG A 14 7.74 -6.33 -3.01
C ARG A 14 7.11 -5.88 -1.70
N VAL A 15 5.91 -5.31 -1.76
CA VAL A 15 5.22 -4.66 -0.65
C VAL A 15 4.02 -5.50 -0.19
N LEU A 16 3.85 -5.66 1.12
CA LEU A 16 2.66 -6.26 1.73
C LEU A 16 1.88 -5.18 2.49
N GLU A 17 0.65 -4.93 2.07
CA GLU A 17 -0.31 -4.05 2.74
C GLU A 17 -1.22 -4.90 3.64
N ILE A 18 -1.11 -4.71 4.96
CA ILE A 18 -1.93 -5.41 5.96
C ILE A 18 -3.13 -4.55 6.32
N GLY A 19 -4.34 -5.11 6.25
CA GLY A 19 -5.58 -4.37 6.43
C GLY A 19 -5.92 -3.51 5.22
N ILE A 20 -5.77 -4.07 4.00
CA ILE A 20 -5.94 -3.30 2.76
C ILE A 20 -7.33 -2.66 2.63
N GLY A 21 -8.40 -3.33 3.11
CA GLY A 21 -9.77 -2.81 3.07
C GLY A 21 -10.16 -2.29 1.68
N SER A 22 -10.64 -1.05 1.61
CA SER A 22 -10.99 -0.39 0.35
C SER A 22 -9.80 0.10 -0.49
N GLY A 23 -8.57 -0.24 -0.14
CA GLY A 23 -7.38 0.10 -0.91
C GLY A 23 -6.99 1.57 -0.83
N LEU A 24 -7.25 2.22 0.31
CA LEU A 24 -7.05 3.66 0.48
C LEU A 24 -5.60 4.15 0.34
N ASN A 25 -4.63 3.24 0.40
CA ASN A 25 -3.20 3.51 0.21
C ASN A 25 -2.74 3.25 -1.23
N ILE A 26 -3.53 2.56 -2.06
CA ILE A 26 -3.17 2.20 -3.45
C ILE A 26 -2.72 3.41 -4.29
N PRO A 27 -3.44 4.56 -4.27
CA PRO A 27 -3.04 5.72 -5.08
C PRO A 27 -1.73 6.39 -4.64
N TYR A 28 -1.16 5.99 -3.50
CA TYR A 28 0.02 6.61 -2.92
C TYR A 28 1.29 5.76 -3.08
N TYR A 29 1.20 4.55 -3.63
CA TYR A 29 2.38 3.79 -4.01
C TYR A 29 2.97 4.33 -5.31
N ASP A 30 4.31 4.31 -5.37
CA ASP A 30 5.05 4.66 -6.57
C ASP A 30 5.21 3.40 -7.46
N PRO A 31 4.58 3.36 -8.66
CA PRO A 31 4.63 2.18 -9.53
C PRO A 31 6.03 1.92 -10.12
N ASP A 32 6.93 2.92 -10.13
CA ASP A 32 8.30 2.75 -10.60
C ASP A 32 9.19 2.10 -9.51
N ARG A 33 8.80 2.23 -8.24
CA ARG A 33 9.55 1.68 -7.09
C ARG A 33 8.98 0.36 -6.58
N VAL A 34 7.68 0.14 -6.70
CA VAL A 34 6.99 -1.06 -6.24
C VAL A 34 6.91 -2.08 -7.37
N THR A 35 7.60 -3.22 -7.20
CA THR A 35 7.60 -4.31 -8.19
C THR A 35 6.43 -5.26 -8.02
N HIS A 36 5.83 -5.32 -6.82
CA HIS A 36 4.63 -6.08 -6.55
C HIS A 36 3.95 -5.59 -5.27
N LEU A 37 2.62 -5.52 -5.24
CA LEU A 37 1.84 -5.17 -4.05
C LEU A 37 0.88 -6.30 -3.69
N TRP A 38 1.06 -6.91 -2.52
CA TRP A 38 0.08 -7.81 -1.93
C TRP A 38 -0.85 -7.04 -1.00
N GLY A 39 -2.15 -7.25 -1.16
CA GLY A 39 -3.14 -6.86 -0.16
C GLY A 39 -3.51 -8.04 0.72
N LEU A 40 -3.31 -7.92 2.02
CA LEU A 40 -3.84 -8.83 3.02
C LEU A 40 -4.99 -8.13 3.74
N ASP A 41 -6.20 -8.66 3.63
CA ASP A 41 -7.33 -8.25 4.46
C ASP A 41 -7.60 -9.35 5.51
N PRO A 42 -7.32 -9.10 6.80
CA PRO A 42 -7.61 -10.06 7.86
C PRO A 42 -9.07 -9.99 8.34
N SER A 43 -9.89 -9.05 7.83
CA SER A 43 -11.33 -9.13 8.03
C SER A 43 -11.87 -10.36 7.30
N SER A 44 -12.83 -11.05 7.92
CA SER A 44 -13.29 -12.37 7.49
C SER A 44 -13.75 -12.41 6.03
N ALA A 45 -13.57 -13.57 5.39
CA ALA A 45 -14.21 -13.92 4.12
C ALA A 45 -15.74 -13.82 4.18
#